data_AF-A0A938ED43-F1
#
_entry.id   AF-A0A938ED43-F1
#
_cell.length_a   1.000
_cell.length_b   1.000
_cell.length_c   1.000
_cell.angle_alpha   90.00
_cell.angle_beta   90.00
_cell.angle_gamma   90.00
#
_symmetry.space_group_name_H-M   'P 1'
#
loop_
_entity.id
_entity.type
_entity.pdbx_description
1 polymer ?
#
loop_
_entity_poly.entity_id
_entity_poly.type
_entity_poly.pdbx_seq_one_letter_code
_entity_poly.pdbx_strand_id
1 'polypeptide(L)' 'MAAETVRVEIGFLGGGATSAQLGDAALKALRKAVEKGDGGLVELEAEGGTLCVRADQVSFLRIAQREARVGF' A
#
# COMPACT_ATOMS: atom_id res chain seq x y z
N MET A 1 -14.13 -5.98 15.78
CA MET A 1 -14.40 -5.27 14.51
C MET A 1 -13.31 -5.68 13.55
N ALA A 2 -13.62 -6.37 12.46
CA ALA A 2 -12.61 -6.83 11.52
C ALA A 2 -11.98 -5.59 10.87
N ALA A 3 -10.68 -5.37 11.09
CA ALA A 3 -9.96 -4.31 10.39
C ALA A 3 -9.99 -4.66 8.90
N GLU A 4 -10.65 -3.82 8.10
CA GLU A 4 -10.85 -4.09 6.69
C GLU A 4 -9.53 -3.84 5.95
N THR A 5 -8.71 -4.88 5.80
CA THR A 5 -7.46 -4.78 5.05
C THR A 5 -7.72 -4.95 3.56
N VAL A 6 -7.02 -4.17 2.73
CA VAL A 6 -7.00 -4.32 1.28
C VAL A 6 -5.63 -4.78 0.83
N ARG A 7 -5.60 -5.65 -0.18
CA ARG A 7 -4.35 -6.05 -0.82
C ARG A 7 -3.87 -4.93 -1.73
N VAL A 8 -2.63 -4.50 -1.52
CA VAL A 8 -1.95 -3.53 -2.36
C VAL A 8 -0.68 -4.15 -2.94
N GLU A 9 -0.34 -3.73 -4.15
CA GLU A 9 0.91 -4.04 -4.81
C GLU A 9 1.66 -2.73 -5.07
N ILE A 10 2.91 -2.69 -4.61
CA ILE A 10 3.79 -1.54 -4.65
C ILE A 10 4.92 -1.88 -5.61
N GLY A 11 4.97 -1.17 -6.74
CA GLY A 11 6.05 -1.31 -7.72
C GLY A 11 7.16 -0.31 -7.46
N PHE A 12 8.42 -0.73 -7.65
CA PHE A 12 9.59 0.10 -7.38
C PHE A 12 10.30 0.56 -8.66
N LEU A 13 10.95 1.73 -8.57
CA LEU A 13 11.88 2.22 -9.60
C LEU A 13 13.07 1.26 -9.68
N GLY A 14 13.47 0.88 -10.90
CA GLY A 14 14.49 -0.15 -11.12
C GLY A 14 13.94 -1.58 -11.17
N GLY A 15 12.63 -1.75 -10.99
CA GLY A 15 11.93 -3.01 -11.15
C GLY A 15 11.61 -3.71 -9.82
N GLY A 16 10.80 -4.76 -9.92
CA GLY A 16 10.27 -5.47 -8.76
C GLY A 16 8.99 -4.84 -8.20
N ALA A 17 8.21 -5.67 -7.52
CA ALA A 17 7.02 -5.26 -6.81
C ALA A 17 6.88 -6.10 -5.54
N THR A 18 6.29 -5.52 -4.50
CA THR A 18 5.88 -6.25 -3.30
C THR A 18 4.39 -6.10 -3.09
N SER A 19 3.76 -7.15 -2.56
CA SER A 19 2.34 -7.10 -2.19
C SER A 19 2.18 -7.18 -0.68
N ALA A 20 1.32 -6.32 -0.13
CA ALA A 20 1.01 -6.27 1.29
C ALA A 20 -0.50 -6.15 1.51
N GLN A 21 -0.98 -6.61 2.65
CA GLN A 21 -2.33 -6.30 3.11
C GLN A 21 -2.25 -5.12 4.08
N LEU A 22 -2.85 -3.99 3.70
CA LEU A 22 -2.83 -2.76 4.47
C LEU A 22 -4.25 -2.41 4.91
N GLY A 23 -4.40 -1.93 6.15
CA GLY A 23 -5.61 -1.26 6.58
C GLY A 23 -5.73 0.15 5.97
N ASP A 24 -6.91 0.76 6.08
CA ASP A 24 -7.21 2.09 5.51
C ASP A 24 -6.21 3.18 5.94
N ALA A 25 -5.80 3.17 7.21
CA ALA A 25 -4.86 4.16 7.75
C ALA A 25 -3.47 4.04 7.08
N ALA A 26 -2.95 2.81 6.97
CA ALA A 26 -1.66 2.54 6.34
C ALA A 26 -1.71 2.85 4.83
N LEU A 27 -2.80 2.48 4.14
CA LEU A 27 -3.00 2.82 2.74
C LEU A 27 -3.00 4.34 2.51
N LYS A 28 -3.71 5.09 3.34
CA LYS A 28 -3.77 6.55 3.23
C LYS A 28 -2.40 7.19 3.50
N ALA A 29 -1.64 6.67 4.46
CA ALA A 29 -0.29 7.14 4.76
C ALA A 29 0.66 6.89 3.58
N LEU A 30 0.66 5.68 3.01
CA LEU A 30 1.45 5.33 1.83
C LEU A 30 1.12 6.24 0.65
N ARG A 31 -0.17 6.40 0.33
CA ARG A 31 -0.61 7.25 -0.78
C ARG A 31 -0.14 8.69 -0.62
N LYS A 32 -0.32 9.27 0.57
CA LYS A 32 0.10 10.63 0.87
C LYS A 32 1.61 10.81 0.74
N ALA A 33 2.40 9.82 1.17
CA ALA A 33 3.84 9.89 1.08
C ALA A 33 4.33 9.83 -0.37
N VAL A 34 3.75 8.94 -1.19
CA VAL A 34 4.03 8.85 -2.62
C VAL A 34 3.61 10.14 -3.34
N GLU A 35 2.43 10.68 -3.03
CA GLU A 35 1.96 11.96 -3.59
C GLU A 35 2.85 13.15 -3.19
N LYS A 36 3.43 13.14 -1.98
CA LYS A 36 4.39 14.16 -1.55
C LYS A 36 5.69 14.09 -2.36
N GLY A 37 6.06 12.91 -2.87
CA GLY A 37 7.28 12.70 -3.67
C GLY A 37 8.58 12.93 -2.89
N ASP A 38 8.51 12.93 -1.56
CA ASP A 38 9.65 13.17 -0.69
C ASP A 38 10.43 11.86 -0.47
N GLY A 39 11.76 11.93 -0.33
CA GLY A 39 12.64 10.77 -0.15
C GLY A 39 12.50 10.03 1.19
N GLY A 40 11.42 10.29 1.92
CA GLY A 40 11.15 9.77 3.24
C GLY A 40 10.87 8.27 3.24
N LEU A 41 11.32 7.63 4.32
CA LEU A 41 10.93 6.27 4.66
C LEU A 41 9.55 6.31 5.33
N VAL A 42 8.65 5.42 4.89
CA VAL A 42 7.30 5.27 5.45
C VAL A 42 7.20 3.88 6.04
N GLU A 43 6.85 3.82 7.32
CA GLU A 43 6.58 2.58 8.02
C GLU A 43 5.07 2.28 7.94
N LEU A 44 4.74 1.10 7.41
CA LEU A 44 3.36 0.65 7.21
C LEU A 44 3.12 -0.60 8.03
N GLU A 45 2.06 -0.59 8.82
CA GLU A 45 1.59 -1.79 9.49
C GLU A 45 0.85 -2.67 8.47
N ALA A 46 1.41 -3.85 8.18
CA ALA A 46 0.88 -4.82 7.25
C ALA A 46 0.57 -6.14 7.97
N GLU A 47 -0.30 -6.95 7.36
CA GLU A 47 -0.55 -8.30 7.86
C GLU A 47 0.74 -9.14 7.75
N GLY A 48 1.32 -9.53 8.90
CA GLY A 48 2.58 -10.26 8.97
C GLY A 48 3.81 -9.43 9.37
N GLY A 49 3.68 -8.12 9.57
CA GLY A 49 4.74 -7.28 10.13
C GLY A 49 4.77 -5.83 9.62
N THR A 50 5.82 -5.11 10.00
CA THR A 50 6.04 -3.73 9.54
C THR A 50 6.76 -3.72 8.19
N LEU A 51 6.18 -3.02 7.21
CA LEU A 51 6.78 -2.79 5.91
C LEU A 51 7.33 -1.36 5.82
N CYS A 52 8.64 -1.23 5.58
CA CYS A 52 9.29 0.07 5.39
C CYS A 52 9.49 0.36 3.90
N VAL A 53 8.89 1.43 3.39
CA VAL A 53 8.89 1.79 1.97
C VAL A 53 9.49 3.18 1.80
N ARG A 54 10.47 3.34 0.90
CA ARG A 54 10.91 4.67 0.46
C ARG A 54 9.97 5.23 -0.58
N ALA A 55 9.31 6.35 -0.28
CA ALA A 55 8.29 6.91 -1.15
C ALA A 55 8.84 7.37 -2.52
N ASP A 56 10.07 7.89 -2.57
CA ASP A 56 10.74 8.29 -3.82
C ASP A 56 11.08 7.12 -4.74
N GLN A 57 11.07 5.89 -4.22
CA GLN A 57 11.35 4.68 -5.00
C GLN A 57 10.07 4.01 -5.50
N VAL A 58 8.87 4.51 -5.16
CA VAL A 58 7.61 3.93 -5.61
C VAL A 58 7.28 4.42 -7.02
N SER A 59 7.21 3.48 -7.96
CA SER A 59 6.82 3.76 -9.34
C SER A 59 5.32 3.69 -9.56
N PHE A 60 4.62 2.77 -8.88
CA PHE A 60 3.17 2.65 -8.97
C PHE A 60 2.58 1.97 -7.72
N LEU A 61 1.30 2.22 -7.49
CA LEU A 61 0.48 1.52 -6.50
C LEU A 61 -0.72 0.91 -7.19
N ARG A 62 -0.91 -0.40 -7.05
CA ARG A 62 -2.11 -1.11 -7.48
C ARG A 62 -2.88 -1.56 -6.26
N ILE A 63 -4.06 -0.98 -6.05
CA ILE A 63 -4.96 -1.33 -4.96
C ILE A 63 -5.95 -2.35 -5.53
N ALA A 64 -5.97 -3.57 -4.97
CA ALA A 64 -6.95 -4.55 -5.37
C ALA A 64 -8.34 -4.03 -4.99
N GLN A 65 -9.19 -3.84 -6.00
CA GLN A 65 -10.56 -3.44 -5.77
C GLN A 65 -11.25 -4.61 -5.06
N ARG A 66 -11.85 -4.35 -3.90
CA ARG A 66 -12.77 -5.32 -3.29
C ARG A 66 -13.82 -5.64 -4.34
N GLU A 67 -13.96 -6.92 -4.69
CA GLU A 67 -15.14 -7.38 -5.40
C GLU A 67 -16.35 -6.97 -4.56
N ALA A 68 -17.03 -5.91 -4.98
CA ALA A 68 -18.39 -5.67 -4.53
C ALA A 68 -19.17 -6.86 -5.09
N ARG A 69 -19.43 -7.87 -4.27
CA ARG A 69 -20.43 -8.89 -4.57
C ARG A 69 -21.76 -8.15 -4.70
N VAL A 70 -22.07 -7.67 -5.90
CA VAL A 70 -23.43 -7.33 -6.27
C VAL A 70 -24.16 -8.67 -6.28
N GLY A 71 -24.82 -8.97 -5.16
CA GLY A 71 -25.71 -10.12 -5.08
C GLY A 71 -26.84 -9.92 -6.08
N PHE A 72 -27.00 -10.88 -6.98
CA PHE A 72 -28.25 -11.08 -7.72
C PHE A 72 -29.19 -11.94 -6.87
#